data_AF-A0A813FUB9-F1
#
_entry.id   AF-A0A813FUB9-F1
#
_cell.length_a   1.000
_cell.length_b   1.000
_cell.length_c   1.000
_cell.angle_alpha   90.00
_cell.angle_beta   90.00
_cell.angle_gamma   90.00
#
_symmetry.space_group_name_H-M   'P 1'
#
loop_
_entity.id
_entity.type
_entity.pdbx_description
1 polymer ?
#
loop_
_entity_poly.entity_id
_entity_poly.type
_entity_poly.pdbx_seq_one_letter_code
_entity_poly.pdbx_strand_id
1 'polypeptide(L)'
;MATRLGKTLTDVRKSGECWWLRPDGKTQVTIEYLQHKDGSVEPKKIHTVVISTQHAEPSKAVRSKEFAGYTGPEMTAPTMAEMNKEIEEKVIRRTLQDITLKNGQPALFLYGSHTHLHINPSGKFIIGGPQGDAGLTGRKSIIDTYGGWGAHGGGAFSGKDPTKVDRSAAYICRQMAKSVVTSGLSARCLVQLSYAIGVAKPLSLFVETYGAEKHGLDVDDITNILKIEFDCRPGAIAVSLALREPKYQETAAYCHFGREPYTKEGRKYFEWENAMDLKKYQTMKSDQVSASLKGSNCLAKWVD
;
A
#
# COMPACT_ATOMS: atom_id res chain seq x y z
N MET A 1 2.98 6.58 -4.28
CA MET A 1 2.74 8.00 -4.65
C MET A 1 1.24 8.30 -4.77
N ALA A 2 0.51 7.64 -5.68
CA ALA A 2 -0.94 7.87 -5.88
C ALA A 2 -1.78 7.86 -4.58
N THR A 3 -1.61 6.83 -3.73
CA THR A 3 -2.28 6.75 -2.43
C THR A 3 -2.01 7.96 -1.52
N ARG A 4 -0.75 8.45 -1.49
CA ARG A 4 -0.38 9.61 -0.67
C ARG A 4 -1.00 10.90 -1.20
N LEU A 5 -1.13 11.06 -2.53
CA LEU A 5 -1.86 12.20 -3.11
C LEU A 5 -3.33 12.22 -2.65
N GLY A 6 -3.99 11.05 -2.67
CA GLY A 6 -5.36 10.90 -2.19
C GLY A 6 -5.50 11.21 -0.70
N LYS A 7 -4.52 10.80 0.12
CA LYS A 7 -4.48 11.15 1.53
C LYS A 7 -4.25 12.65 1.74
N THR A 8 -3.31 13.26 1.03
CA THR A 8 -3.04 14.70 1.14
C THR A 8 -4.25 15.53 0.72
N LEU A 9 -5.02 15.15 -0.31
CA LEU A 9 -6.31 15.77 -0.63
C LEU A 9 -7.26 15.79 0.57
N THR A 10 -7.36 14.68 1.29
CA THR A 10 -8.17 14.61 2.51
C THR A 10 -7.60 15.47 3.64
N ASP A 11 -6.28 15.48 3.82
CA ASP A 11 -5.64 16.24 4.88
C ASP A 11 -5.85 17.75 4.69
N VAL A 12 -5.60 18.29 3.48
CA VAL A 12 -5.81 19.73 3.17
C VAL A 12 -7.28 20.14 3.16
N ARG A 13 -8.19 19.20 2.86
CA ARG A 13 -9.63 19.40 2.97
C ARG A 13 -10.07 19.49 4.43
N LYS A 14 -9.68 18.50 5.26
CA LYS A 14 -10.08 18.42 6.67
C LYS A 14 -9.45 19.52 7.53
N SER A 15 -8.26 20.00 7.17
CA SER A 15 -7.66 21.17 7.83
C SER A 15 -8.35 22.49 7.47
N GLY A 16 -9.13 22.52 6.39
CA GLY A 16 -9.75 23.72 5.86
C GLY A 16 -8.82 24.57 4.98
N GLU A 17 -7.58 24.15 4.73
CA GLU A 17 -6.62 24.84 3.85
C GLU A 17 -7.14 24.92 2.41
N CYS A 18 -7.74 23.84 1.93
CA CYS A 18 -8.49 23.76 0.67
C CYS A 18 -9.96 23.46 0.99
N TRP A 19 -10.62 24.38 1.70
CA TRP A 19 -12.01 24.21 2.18
C TRP A 19 -13.02 23.88 1.06
N TRP A 20 -12.70 24.26 -0.17
CA TRP A 20 -13.53 24.03 -1.35
C TRP A 20 -13.44 22.59 -1.88
N LEU A 21 -12.49 21.77 -1.41
CA LEU A 21 -12.44 20.34 -1.73
C LEU A 21 -13.59 19.59 -1.05
N ARG A 22 -14.16 18.62 -1.75
CA ARG A 22 -15.16 17.69 -1.22
C ARG A 22 -14.58 16.27 -1.11
N PRO A 23 -15.27 15.32 -0.45
CA PRO A 23 -14.67 14.05 -0.05
C PRO A 23 -14.34 13.07 -1.18
N ASP A 24 -15.06 13.10 -2.30
CA ASP A 24 -14.84 12.15 -3.41
C ASP A 24 -13.67 12.60 -4.29
N GLY A 25 -12.83 11.65 -4.70
CA GLY A 25 -11.66 11.94 -5.51
C GLY A 25 -10.87 10.71 -5.90
N LYS A 26 -10.11 10.84 -7.00
CA LYS A 26 -9.27 9.78 -7.58
C LYS A 26 -7.92 10.37 -7.96
N THR A 27 -6.87 9.59 -7.72
CA THR A 27 -5.49 9.93 -8.07
C THR A 27 -4.85 8.78 -8.83
N GLN A 28 -4.05 9.11 -9.83
CA GLN A 28 -3.27 8.15 -10.62
C GLN A 28 -1.90 8.76 -10.92
N VAL A 29 -0.86 7.92 -10.87
CA VAL A 29 0.51 8.32 -11.18
C VAL A 29 1.11 7.29 -12.11
N THR A 30 1.60 7.72 -13.26
CA THR A 30 2.35 6.90 -14.22
C THR A 30 3.83 7.23 -14.05
N ILE A 31 4.65 6.22 -13.82
CA ILE A 31 6.09 6.36 -13.57
C ILE A 31 6.84 5.55 -14.63
N GLU A 32 7.84 6.17 -15.23
CA GLU A 32 8.80 5.46 -16.08
C GLU A 32 9.86 4.80 -15.19
N TYR A 33 10.08 3.50 -15.40
CA TYR A 33 11.04 2.71 -14.63
C TYR A 33 12.16 2.19 -15.52
N LEU A 34 13.38 2.17 -14.97
CA LEU A 34 14.46 1.34 -15.47
C LEU A 34 14.42 0.01 -14.73
N GLN A 35 14.41 -1.11 -15.47
CA GLN A 35 14.67 -2.43 -14.91
C GLN A 35 16.15 -2.76 -15.06
N HIS A 36 16.79 -3.09 -13.95
CA HIS A 36 18.19 -3.51 -13.89
C HIS A 36 18.33 -4.99 -14.25
N LYS A 37 19.55 -5.41 -14.61
CA LYS A 37 19.84 -6.82 -14.93
C LYS A 37 19.59 -7.76 -13.76
N ASP A 38 19.73 -7.26 -12.53
CA ASP A 38 19.46 -7.99 -11.29
C ASP A 38 17.96 -8.01 -10.93
N GLY A 39 17.06 -7.76 -11.90
CA GLY A 39 15.62 -7.77 -11.70
C GLY A 39 15.06 -6.58 -10.90
N SER A 40 15.90 -5.78 -10.26
CA SER A 40 15.47 -4.60 -9.49
C SER A 40 14.95 -3.49 -10.40
N VAL A 41 14.12 -2.61 -9.86
CA VAL A 41 13.53 -1.49 -10.62
C VAL A 41 13.81 -0.16 -9.94
N GLU A 42 14.09 0.85 -10.76
CA GLU A 42 14.42 2.20 -10.34
C GLU A 42 13.51 3.21 -11.05
N PRO A 43 12.77 4.06 -10.31
CA PRO A 43 11.94 5.09 -10.93
C PRO A 43 12.82 6.17 -11.56
N LYS A 44 12.60 6.48 -12.84
CA LYS A 44 13.38 7.49 -13.59
C LYS A 44 12.69 8.85 -13.64
N LYS A 45 11.38 8.88 -13.90
CA LYS A 45 10.58 10.10 -13.90
C LYS A 45 9.11 9.81 -13.68
N ILE A 46 8.38 10.80 -13.18
CA ILE A 46 6.92 10.79 -13.19
C ILE A 46 6.47 11.27 -14.56
N HIS A 47 5.94 10.35 -15.36
CA HIS A 47 5.45 10.64 -16.71
C HIS A 47 4.13 11.41 -16.67
N THR A 48 3.18 10.96 -15.86
CA THR A 48 1.84 11.57 -15.79
C THR A 48 1.31 11.56 -14.36
N VAL A 49 0.66 12.65 -13.95
CA VAL A 49 -0.18 12.72 -12.76
C VAL A 49 -1.60 13.07 -13.18
N VAL A 50 -2.57 12.26 -12.73
CA VAL A 50 -3.99 12.54 -12.90
C VAL A 50 -4.63 12.69 -11.52
N ILE A 51 -5.35 13.79 -11.32
CA ILE A 51 -6.19 14.00 -10.14
C ILE A 51 -7.56 14.46 -10.61
N SER A 52 -8.60 13.72 -10.25
CA SER A 52 -9.99 14.16 -10.38
C SER A 52 -10.58 14.23 -8.98
N THR A 53 -10.86 15.43 -8.49
CA THR A 53 -11.35 15.64 -7.12
C THR A 53 -12.66 16.43 -7.13
N GLN A 54 -13.58 16.02 -6.28
CA GLN A 54 -14.84 16.71 -6.07
C GLN A 54 -14.58 18.07 -5.40
N HIS A 55 -15.36 19.07 -5.75
CA HIS A 55 -15.18 20.44 -5.29
C HIS A 55 -16.51 21.21 -5.19
N ALA A 56 -16.49 22.28 -4.40
CA ALA A 56 -17.55 23.28 -4.35
C ALA A 56 -17.69 23.98 -5.73
N GLU A 57 -18.87 24.54 -6.04
CA GLU A 57 -19.10 25.17 -7.34
C GLU A 57 -18.14 26.37 -7.56
N PRO A 58 -17.27 26.34 -8.59
CA PRO A 58 -16.25 27.38 -8.79
C PRO A 58 -16.87 28.77 -8.95
N SER A 59 -16.27 29.76 -8.30
CA SER A 59 -16.67 31.18 -8.33
C SER A 59 -18.10 31.48 -7.85
N LYS A 60 -18.78 30.53 -7.21
CA LYS A 60 -20.19 30.68 -6.79
C LYS A 60 -20.46 30.18 -5.38
N ALA A 61 -19.95 28.99 -5.03
CA ALA A 61 -20.16 28.44 -3.71
C ALA A 61 -19.45 29.31 -2.66
N VAL A 62 -20.12 29.55 -1.54
CA VAL A 62 -19.58 30.35 -0.43
C VAL A 62 -19.36 29.46 0.78
N ARG A 63 -18.27 29.71 1.51
CA ARG A 63 -17.80 28.84 2.59
C ARG A 63 -18.82 28.67 3.71
N SER A 64 -19.56 29.73 4.07
CA SER A 64 -20.63 29.67 5.08
C SER A 64 -21.74 28.67 4.74
N LYS A 65 -22.02 28.45 3.45
CA LYS A 65 -23.03 27.49 2.97
C LYS A 65 -22.47 26.07 2.83
N GLU A 66 -21.17 25.93 2.57
CA GLU A 66 -20.51 24.62 2.47
C GLU A 66 -20.19 24.03 3.85
N PHE A 67 -20.04 24.86 4.89
CA PHE A 67 -19.68 24.42 6.23
C PHE A 67 -20.60 25.01 7.30
N ALA A 68 -21.51 24.18 7.81
CA ALA A 68 -22.41 24.55 8.89
C ALA A 68 -21.62 24.99 10.14
N GLY A 69 -21.95 26.17 10.68
CA GLY A 69 -21.29 26.73 11.87
C GLY A 69 -19.98 27.49 11.59
N TYR A 70 -19.62 27.74 10.33
CA TYR A 70 -18.49 28.62 10.00
C TYR A 70 -18.76 30.08 10.40
N THR A 71 -17.84 30.69 11.16
CA THR A 71 -17.95 32.08 11.65
C THR A 71 -16.81 32.99 11.15
N GLY A 72 -15.93 32.48 10.29
CA GLY A 72 -14.84 33.27 9.72
C GLY A 72 -15.28 34.19 8.57
N PRO A 73 -14.35 34.96 7.97
CA PRO A 73 -14.64 35.82 6.84
C PRO A 73 -15.23 35.03 5.67
N GLU A 74 -16.25 35.58 5.01
CA GLU A 74 -16.87 34.90 3.88
C GLU A 74 -15.85 34.71 2.75
N MET A 75 -15.84 33.50 2.17
CA MET A 75 -14.97 33.16 1.05
C MET A 75 -15.81 32.57 -0.06
N THR A 76 -15.57 33.02 -1.29
CA THR A 76 -16.13 32.37 -2.49
C THR A 76 -15.13 31.33 -2.99
N ALA A 77 -15.64 30.19 -3.47
CA ALA A 77 -14.82 29.12 -4.01
C ALA A 77 -13.96 29.67 -5.17
N PRO A 78 -12.67 29.30 -5.27
CA PRO A 78 -11.82 29.79 -6.35
C PRO A 78 -12.33 29.40 -7.75
N THR A 79 -11.77 30.00 -8.78
CA THR A 79 -11.95 29.54 -10.16
C THR A 79 -11.34 28.14 -10.35
N MET A 80 -11.74 27.43 -11.41
CA MET A 80 -11.13 26.14 -11.75
C MET A 80 -9.61 26.24 -11.94
N ALA A 81 -9.12 27.34 -12.53
CA ALA A 81 -7.70 27.56 -12.75
C ALA A 81 -6.93 27.71 -11.42
N GLU A 82 -7.48 28.47 -10.48
CA GLU A 82 -6.90 28.62 -9.14
C GLU A 82 -6.94 27.30 -8.35
N MET A 83 -8.06 26.58 -8.39
CA MET A 83 -8.18 25.25 -7.78
C MET A 83 -7.11 24.28 -8.33
N ASN A 84 -6.91 24.25 -9.65
CA ASN A 84 -5.89 23.40 -10.27
C ASN A 84 -4.48 23.78 -9.82
N LYS A 85 -4.17 25.08 -9.74
CA LYS A 85 -2.90 25.59 -9.22
C LYS A 85 -2.69 25.19 -7.75
N GLU A 86 -3.73 25.31 -6.92
CA GLU A 86 -3.68 24.90 -5.52
C GLU A 86 -3.48 23.39 -5.37
N ILE A 87 -4.09 22.55 -6.21
CA ILE A 87 -3.86 21.10 -6.22
C ILE A 87 -2.40 20.79 -6.58
N GLU A 88 -1.84 21.44 -7.60
CA GLU A 88 -0.43 21.22 -7.94
C GLU A 88 0.49 21.56 -6.77
N GLU A 89 0.33 22.74 -6.17
CA GLU A 89 1.23 23.22 -5.11
C GLU A 89 1.00 22.52 -3.77
N LYS A 90 -0.23 22.53 -3.27
CA LYS A 90 -0.58 22.08 -1.91
C LYS A 90 -0.76 20.58 -1.82
N VAL A 91 -1.00 19.88 -2.94
CA VAL A 91 -1.15 18.42 -2.98
C VAL A 91 0.02 17.77 -3.69
N ILE A 92 0.21 18.00 -4.99
CA ILE A 92 1.21 17.25 -5.78
C ILE A 92 2.62 17.51 -5.27
N ARG A 93 3.08 18.77 -5.30
CA ARG A 93 4.45 19.12 -4.91
C ARG A 93 4.72 18.79 -3.45
N ARG A 94 3.79 19.15 -2.55
CA ARG A 94 3.89 18.80 -1.12
C ARG A 94 4.02 17.30 -0.89
N THR A 95 3.12 16.49 -1.46
CA THR A 95 3.19 15.03 -1.31
C THR A 95 4.50 14.47 -1.84
N LEU A 96 4.97 14.93 -3.01
CA LEU A 96 6.21 14.43 -3.61
C LEU A 96 7.47 14.88 -2.85
N GLN A 97 7.44 16.06 -2.25
CA GLN A 97 8.51 16.54 -1.37
C GLN A 97 8.65 15.66 -0.12
N ASP A 98 7.54 15.16 0.42
CA ASP A 98 7.51 14.35 1.64
C ASP A 98 7.81 12.85 1.43
N ILE A 99 8.09 12.42 0.20
CA ILE A 99 8.44 11.02 -0.12
C ILE A 99 9.94 10.94 -0.34
N THR A 100 10.66 10.34 0.60
CA THR A 100 12.09 10.04 0.43
C THR A 100 12.27 8.77 -0.41
N LEU A 101 13.01 8.89 -1.52
CA LEU A 101 13.41 7.78 -2.37
C LEU A 101 14.63 7.04 -1.78
N LYS A 102 14.94 5.86 -2.30
CA LYS A 102 16.09 5.06 -1.85
C LYS A 102 17.45 5.76 -2.02
N ASN A 103 17.56 6.69 -2.95
CA ASN A 103 18.77 7.51 -3.16
C ASN A 103 18.84 8.73 -2.23
N GLY A 104 17.93 8.83 -1.24
CA GLY A 104 17.86 9.95 -0.29
C GLY A 104 17.17 11.20 -0.82
N GLN A 105 16.86 11.29 -2.12
CA GLN A 105 16.19 12.46 -2.70
C GLN A 105 14.67 12.42 -2.46
N PRO A 106 14.01 13.57 -2.37
CA PRO A 106 12.55 13.66 -2.46
C PRO A 106 12.04 13.13 -3.81
N ALA A 107 10.86 12.51 -3.83
CA ALA A 107 10.21 12.10 -5.08
C ALA A 107 9.91 13.29 -6.01
N LEU A 108 9.89 14.51 -5.48
CA LEU A 108 9.78 15.74 -6.26
C LEU A 108 10.89 15.84 -7.32
N PHE A 109 12.07 15.24 -7.08
CA PHE A 109 13.16 15.17 -8.06
C PHE A 109 12.74 14.49 -9.39
N LEU A 110 11.76 13.59 -9.35
CA LEU A 110 11.24 12.87 -10.53
C LEU A 110 10.18 13.67 -11.31
N TYR A 111 9.74 14.80 -10.78
CA TYR A 111 8.67 15.64 -11.28
C TYR A 111 9.22 16.94 -11.89
N GLY A 112 8.74 17.33 -13.07
CA GLY A 112 9.24 18.51 -13.77
C GLY A 112 8.39 18.90 -14.97
N SER A 113 8.93 19.77 -15.83
CA SER A 113 8.26 20.24 -17.05
C SER A 113 7.91 19.12 -18.04
N HIS A 114 8.56 17.96 -17.93
CA HIS A 114 8.24 16.75 -18.69
C HIS A 114 7.00 16.01 -18.20
N THR A 115 6.49 16.32 -17.01
CA THR A 115 5.36 15.60 -16.42
C THR A 115 4.04 16.11 -16.99
N HIS A 116 3.24 15.21 -17.55
CA HIS A 116 1.88 15.51 -17.99
C HIS A 116 0.94 15.63 -16.79
N LEU A 117 0.31 16.79 -16.63
CA LEU A 117 -0.65 17.06 -15.56
C LEU A 117 -2.08 17.07 -16.09
N HIS A 118 -2.92 16.22 -15.51
CA HIS A 118 -4.35 16.20 -15.75
C HIS A 118 -5.09 16.42 -14.43
N ILE A 119 -5.41 17.68 -14.13
CA ILE A 119 -6.16 18.05 -12.92
C ILE A 119 -7.58 18.40 -13.33
N ASN A 120 -8.55 17.65 -12.81
CA ASN A 120 -9.96 17.68 -13.16
C ASN A 120 -10.18 17.72 -14.69
N PRO A 121 -9.64 16.75 -15.46
CA PRO A 121 -9.70 16.79 -16.92
C PRO A 121 -11.12 16.73 -17.48
N SER A 122 -12.10 16.25 -16.71
CA SER A 122 -13.53 16.27 -17.05
C SER A 122 -14.21 17.62 -16.79
N GLY A 123 -13.48 18.63 -16.33
CA GLY A 123 -14.03 19.92 -15.90
C GLY A 123 -14.63 19.85 -14.49
N LYS A 124 -15.84 20.37 -14.33
CA LYS A 124 -16.49 20.50 -13.01
C LYS A 124 -16.89 19.12 -12.46
N PHE A 125 -16.63 18.90 -11.18
CA PHE A 125 -17.00 17.70 -10.44
C PHE A 125 -17.61 18.10 -9.10
N ILE A 126 -18.86 18.57 -9.16
CA ILE A 126 -19.56 19.16 -8.01
C ILE A 126 -20.33 18.09 -7.23
N ILE A 127 -21.06 17.23 -7.95
CA ILE A 127 -21.82 16.10 -7.40
C ILE A 127 -20.94 14.87 -7.47
N GLY A 128 -20.82 14.14 -6.36
CA GLY A 128 -19.99 12.95 -6.22
C GLY A 128 -20.47 12.09 -5.05
N GLY A 129 -19.68 11.09 -4.69
CA GLY A 129 -20.07 10.12 -3.66
C GLY A 129 -21.27 9.26 -4.07
N PRO A 130 -21.99 8.67 -3.10
CA PRO A 130 -23.07 7.72 -3.38
C PRO A 130 -24.24 8.29 -4.20
N GLN A 131 -24.39 9.61 -4.25
CA GLN A 131 -25.41 10.27 -5.07
C GLN A 131 -25.14 10.10 -6.57
N GLY A 132 -23.86 9.98 -6.97
CA GLY A 132 -23.44 9.92 -8.37
C GLY A 132 -22.94 8.56 -8.85
N ASP A 133 -22.56 7.65 -7.94
CA ASP A 133 -22.00 6.34 -8.29
C ASP A 133 -22.20 5.33 -7.15
N ALA A 134 -22.62 4.11 -7.48
CA ALA A 134 -22.89 3.07 -6.48
C ALA A 134 -21.59 2.49 -5.90
N GLY A 135 -21.50 2.42 -4.56
CA GLY A 135 -20.35 1.85 -3.85
C GLY A 135 -20.62 0.43 -3.34
N LEU A 136 -19.64 -0.47 -3.48
CA LEU A 136 -19.68 -1.81 -2.88
C LEU A 136 -18.34 -2.16 -2.22
N THR A 137 -18.40 -2.84 -1.08
CA THR A 137 -17.23 -3.38 -0.38
C THR A 137 -16.41 -4.30 -1.29
N GLY A 138 -15.08 -4.21 -1.22
CA GLY A 138 -14.18 -5.09 -1.97
C GLY A 138 -13.96 -4.71 -3.45
N ARG A 139 -14.52 -3.59 -3.93
CA ARG A 139 -14.35 -3.11 -5.32
C ARG A 139 -13.15 -2.18 -5.52
N LYS A 140 -12.18 -2.20 -4.59
CA LYS A 140 -10.93 -1.42 -4.62
C LYS A 140 -9.72 -2.28 -4.19
N SER A 141 -9.81 -3.60 -4.32
CA SER A 141 -8.78 -4.57 -3.89
C SER A 141 -7.37 -4.29 -4.41
N ILE A 142 -7.23 -3.82 -5.66
CA ILE A 142 -5.91 -3.47 -6.23
C ILE A 142 -5.35 -2.18 -5.61
N ILE A 143 -6.21 -1.22 -5.26
CA ILE A 143 -5.82 -0.02 -4.51
C ILE A 143 -5.46 -0.38 -3.06
N ASP A 144 -6.19 -1.33 -2.47
CA ASP A 144 -5.95 -1.80 -1.10
C ASP A 144 -4.61 -2.53 -0.94
N THR A 145 -4.06 -3.03 -2.05
CA THR A 145 -2.84 -3.86 -2.07
C THR A 145 -1.65 -3.15 -2.72
N TYR A 146 -1.35 -3.45 -3.99
CA TYR A 146 -0.05 -3.15 -4.60
C TYR A 146 -0.17 -2.34 -5.90
N GLY A 147 -1.36 -1.83 -6.23
CA GLY A 147 -1.55 -0.92 -7.36
C GLY A 147 -1.22 -1.53 -8.72
N GLY A 148 -1.42 -2.84 -8.87
CA GLY A 148 -1.12 -3.60 -10.09
C GLY A 148 0.25 -4.29 -10.08
N TRP A 149 1.12 -3.98 -9.12
CA TRP A 149 2.36 -4.73 -8.90
C TRP A 149 2.09 -6.06 -8.19
N GLY A 150 2.96 -7.04 -8.43
CA GLY A 150 2.82 -8.37 -7.85
C GLY A 150 1.59 -9.10 -8.37
N ALA A 151 0.77 -9.65 -7.46
CA ALA A 151 -0.45 -10.38 -7.80
C ALA A 151 -1.51 -10.21 -6.70
N HIS A 152 -2.74 -10.65 -6.99
CA HIS A 152 -3.86 -10.62 -6.03
C HIS A 152 -4.68 -11.91 -6.10
N GLY A 153 -4.96 -12.54 -4.95
CA GLY A 153 -5.73 -13.80 -4.87
C GLY A 153 -7.26 -13.65 -5.02
N GLY A 154 -7.74 -12.53 -5.57
CA GLY A 154 -9.18 -12.21 -5.71
C GLY A 154 -9.95 -11.81 -4.42
N GLY A 155 -9.57 -12.32 -3.24
CA GLY A 155 -10.31 -12.08 -1.99
C GLY A 155 -10.25 -10.64 -1.46
N ALA A 156 -11.41 -9.98 -1.28
CA ALA A 156 -11.48 -8.67 -0.61
C ALA A 156 -11.11 -8.75 0.88
N PHE A 157 -10.59 -7.65 1.45
CA PHE A 157 -10.22 -7.60 2.87
C PHE A 157 -11.32 -7.04 3.76
N SER A 158 -11.79 -5.82 3.50
CA SER A 158 -12.78 -5.12 4.33
C SER A 158 -14.09 -5.91 4.47
N GLY A 159 -14.69 -5.86 5.66
CA GLY A 159 -15.90 -6.63 5.99
C GLY A 159 -15.68 -8.08 6.45
N LYS A 160 -14.45 -8.60 6.41
CA LYS A 160 -14.11 -9.96 6.90
C LYS A 160 -13.42 -9.91 8.26
N ASP A 161 -13.72 -10.84 9.15
CA ASP A 161 -12.90 -11.04 10.36
C ASP A 161 -11.58 -11.77 10.02
N PRO A 162 -10.54 -11.73 10.88
CA PRO A 162 -9.22 -12.26 10.54
C PRO A 162 -9.12 -13.78 10.44
N THR A 163 -10.17 -14.53 10.76
CA THR A 163 -10.18 -15.98 10.48
C THR A 163 -10.24 -16.27 8.98
N LYS A 164 -10.65 -15.30 8.16
CA LYS A 164 -10.75 -15.44 6.70
C LYS A 164 -9.36 -15.25 6.10
N VAL A 165 -8.85 -16.33 5.51
CA VAL A 165 -7.51 -16.38 4.92
C VAL A 165 -7.29 -15.35 3.82
N ASP A 166 -8.34 -14.90 3.13
CA ASP A 166 -8.26 -13.77 2.19
C ASP A 166 -7.58 -12.55 2.79
N ARG A 167 -7.82 -12.26 4.09
CA ARG A 167 -7.17 -11.17 4.82
C ARG A 167 -5.89 -11.63 5.50
N SER A 168 -5.98 -12.65 6.37
CA SER A 168 -4.85 -13.03 7.22
C SER A 168 -3.67 -13.59 6.43
N ALA A 169 -3.93 -14.40 5.40
CA ALA A 169 -2.86 -14.91 4.53
C ALA A 169 -2.22 -13.81 3.70
N ALA A 170 -3.01 -12.86 3.18
CA ALA A 170 -2.46 -11.71 2.45
C ALA A 170 -1.54 -10.85 3.35
N TYR A 171 -1.91 -10.67 4.62
CA TYR A 171 -1.09 -9.93 5.57
C TYR A 171 0.21 -10.66 5.91
N ILE A 172 0.18 -11.98 6.16
CA ILE A 172 1.43 -12.71 6.42
C ILE A 172 2.31 -12.81 5.17
N CYS A 173 1.73 -12.92 3.97
CA CYS A 173 2.48 -12.84 2.70
C CYS A 173 3.20 -11.50 2.58
N ARG A 174 2.54 -10.40 2.95
CA ARG A 174 3.18 -9.08 3.01
C ARG A 174 4.36 -9.08 3.99
N GLN A 175 4.20 -9.63 5.20
CA GLN A 175 5.28 -9.69 6.18
C GLN A 175 6.47 -10.54 5.68
N MET A 176 6.20 -11.71 5.08
CA MET A 176 7.23 -12.56 4.49
C MET A 176 8.02 -11.84 3.39
N ALA A 177 7.32 -11.28 2.39
CA ALA A 177 7.96 -10.54 1.29
C ALA A 177 8.77 -9.34 1.79
N LYS A 178 8.23 -8.59 2.77
CA LYS A 178 8.94 -7.46 3.39
C LYS A 178 10.17 -7.91 4.17
N SER A 179 10.13 -9.05 4.84
CA SER A 179 11.24 -9.63 5.59
C SER A 179 12.39 -10.05 4.67
N VAL A 180 12.08 -10.70 3.54
CA VAL A 180 13.06 -11.06 2.50
C VAL A 180 13.79 -9.83 1.98
N VAL A 181 13.05 -8.78 1.60
CA VAL A 181 13.64 -7.57 1.01
C VAL A 181 14.40 -6.72 2.03
N THR A 182 13.83 -6.51 3.22
CA THR A 182 14.48 -5.74 4.30
C THR A 182 15.75 -6.41 4.80
N SER A 183 15.77 -7.75 4.81
CA SER A 183 16.94 -8.54 5.19
C SER A 183 17.95 -8.70 4.04
N GLY A 184 17.75 -8.05 2.90
CA GLY A 184 18.71 -8.04 1.80
C GLY A 184 18.81 -9.34 1.01
N LEU A 185 17.96 -10.34 1.26
CA LEU A 185 18.01 -11.63 0.56
C LEU A 185 17.55 -11.51 -0.90
N SER A 186 16.72 -10.51 -1.22
CA SER A 186 16.35 -10.17 -2.60
C SER A 186 15.96 -8.70 -2.71
N ALA A 187 16.07 -8.10 -3.91
CA ALA A 187 15.58 -6.73 -4.14
C ALA A 187 14.05 -6.65 -4.31
N ARG A 188 13.41 -7.76 -4.73
CA ARG A 188 11.97 -7.87 -4.98
C ARG A 188 11.51 -9.26 -4.56
N CYS A 189 10.31 -9.35 -3.99
CA CYS A 189 9.77 -10.64 -3.58
C CYS A 189 8.25 -10.62 -3.71
N LEU A 190 7.71 -11.64 -4.37
CA LEU A 190 6.30 -12.00 -4.35
C LEU A 190 6.17 -13.31 -3.60
N VAL A 191 5.18 -13.37 -2.71
CA VAL A 191 4.85 -14.58 -1.96
C VAL A 191 3.37 -14.89 -2.16
N GLN A 192 3.08 -16.16 -2.42
CA GLN A 192 1.74 -16.68 -2.58
C GLN A 192 1.51 -17.83 -1.61
N LEU A 193 0.36 -17.82 -0.94
CA LEU A 193 -0.15 -18.92 -0.13
C LEU A 193 -1.48 -19.41 -0.69
N SER A 194 -1.76 -20.69 -0.54
CA SER A 194 -3.07 -21.28 -0.82
C SER A 194 -3.54 -22.17 0.33
N TYR A 195 -4.86 -22.31 0.49
CA TYR A 195 -5.50 -23.05 1.57
C TYR A 195 -6.70 -23.85 1.06
N ALA A 196 -6.97 -24.99 1.69
CA ALA A 196 -8.25 -25.69 1.61
C ALA A 196 -9.13 -25.34 2.82
N ILE A 197 -10.45 -25.30 2.62
CA ILE A 197 -11.40 -25.16 3.72
C ILE A 197 -11.24 -26.31 4.71
N GLY A 198 -11.17 -25.99 6.01
CA GLY A 198 -10.98 -26.99 7.08
C GLY A 198 -9.54 -27.47 7.26
N VAL A 199 -8.60 -27.10 6.40
CA VAL A 199 -7.18 -27.48 6.51
C VAL A 199 -6.37 -26.33 7.09
N ALA A 200 -5.76 -26.55 8.27
CA ALA A 200 -5.02 -25.50 8.96
C ALA A 200 -3.68 -25.17 8.30
N LYS A 201 -2.98 -26.18 7.75
CA LYS A 201 -1.69 -25.99 7.08
C LYS A 201 -1.93 -25.44 5.66
N PRO A 202 -1.13 -24.48 5.17
CA PRO A 202 -1.21 -24.03 3.79
C PRO A 202 -0.96 -25.21 2.84
N LEU A 203 -1.70 -25.27 1.72
CA LEU A 203 -1.48 -26.30 0.68
C LEU A 203 -0.24 -26.01 -0.16
N SER A 204 0.09 -24.73 -0.33
CA SER A 204 1.29 -24.32 -1.05
C SER A 204 1.86 -23.01 -0.52
N LEU A 205 3.18 -22.88 -0.66
CA LEU A 205 3.93 -21.64 -0.59
C LEU A 205 4.70 -21.51 -1.90
N PHE A 206 4.46 -20.42 -2.62
CA PHE A 206 5.22 -20.07 -3.82
C PHE A 206 5.93 -18.73 -3.61
N VAL A 207 7.17 -18.63 -4.06
CA VAL A 207 8.01 -17.43 -3.95
C VAL A 207 8.58 -17.11 -5.33
N GLU A 208 8.57 -15.82 -5.68
CA GLU A 208 9.18 -15.29 -6.90
C GLU A 208 10.02 -14.06 -6.54
N THR A 209 11.29 -14.07 -6.92
CA THR A 209 12.27 -13.00 -6.64
C THR A 209 12.58 -12.15 -7.87
N TYR A 210 12.02 -12.48 -9.03
CA TYR A 210 12.22 -11.81 -10.31
C TYR A 210 13.70 -11.77 -10.74
N GLY A 211 14.47 -12.82 -10.39
CA GLY A 211 15.92 -12.88 -10.60
C GLY A 211 16.72 -11.88 -9.75
N ALA A 212 16.12 -11.36 -8.67
CA ALA A 212 16.70 -10.34 -7.81
C ALA A 212 17.21 -10.86 -6.46
N GLU A 213 17.24 -12.18 -6.28
CA GLU A 213 17.90 -12.89 -5.18
C GLU A 213 19.39 -12.52 -5.07
N LYS A 214 19.93 -12.63 -3.85
CA LYS A 214 21.27 -12.15 -3.50
C LYS A 214 22.02 -13.20 -2.69
N HIS A 215 23.30 -12.94 -2.48
CA HIS A 215 24.17 -13.73 -1.61
C HIS A 215 24.40 -15.19 -2.07
N GLY A 216 24.15 -15.49 -3.35
CA GLY A 216 24.30 -16.84 -3.89
C GLY A 216 23.21 -17.82 -3.44
N LEU A 217 22.12 -17.31 -2.83
CA LEU A 217 20.91 -18.06 -2.55
C LEU A 217 20.02 -18.06 -3.80
N ASP A 218 19.37 -19.18 -4.08
CA ASP A 218 18.33 -19.26 -5.09
C ASP A 218 16.92 -19.05 -4.49
N VAL A 219 15.90 -19.13 -5.33
CA VAL A 219 14.50 -18.96 -4.92
C VAL A 219 14.01 -20.09 -4.00
N ASP A 220 14.55 -21.31 -4.15
CA ASP A 220 14.19 -22.46 -3.33
C ASP A 220 14.78 -22.31 -1.93
N ASP A 221 16.01 -21.79 -1.82
CA ASP A 221 16.62 -21.42 -0.55
C ASP A 221 15.77 -20.39 0.19
N ILE A 222 15.34 -19.31 -0.48
CA ILE A 222 14.48 -18.28 0.11
C ILE A 222 13.14 -18.88 0.53
N THR A 223 12.56 -19.76 -0.28
CA THR A 223 11.33 -20.49 0.06
C THR A 223 11.51 -21.32 1.34
N ASN A 224 12.63 -22.03 1.46
CA ASN A 224 12.96 -22.84 2.63
C ASN A 224 13.18 -22.00 3.88
N ILE A 225 13.85 -20.85 3.75
CA ILE A 225 14.01 -19.86 4.84
C ILE A 225 12.65 -19.42 5.37
N LEU A 226 11.70 -19.08 4.48
CA LEU A 226 10.35 -18.71 4.89
C LEU A 226 9.61 -19.87 5.57
N LYS A 227 9.78 -21.12 5.11
CA LYS A 227 9.20 -22.30 5.76
C LYS A 227 9.73 -22.52 7.17
N ILE A 228 11.01 -22.22 7.42
CA ILE A 228 11.62 -22.34 8.75
C ILE A 228 11.02 -21.29 9.70
N GLU A 229 11.02 -20.04 9.27
CA GLU A 229 10.82 -18.88 10.13
C GLU A 229 9.34 -18.52 10.36
N PHE A 230 8.44 -18.87 9.43
CA PHE A 230 7.03 -18.50 9.50
C PHE A 230 6.11 -19.70 9.82
N ASP A 231 5.06 -19.43 10.60
CA ASP A 231 3.94 -20.34 10.82
C ASP A 231 2.68 -19.73 10.19
N CYS A 232 2.32 -20.25 9.02
CA CYS A 232 1.21 -19.74 8.22
C CYS A 232 -0.12 -20.45 8.51
N ARG A 233 -0.26 -21.18 9.63
CA ARG A 233 -1.58 -21.67 10.06
C ARG A 233 -2.46 -20.49 10.48
N PRO A 234 -3.76 -20.42 10.12
CA PRO A 234 -4.60 -19.25 10.40
C PRO A 234 -4.60 -18.80 11.87
N GLY A 235 -4.58 -19.75 12.81
CA GLY A 235 -4.47 -19.46 14.24
C GLY A 235 -3.13 -18.82 14.64
N ALA A 236 -2.02 -19.31 14.10
CA ALA A 236 -0.69 -18.77 14.35
C ALA A 236 -0.51 -17.38 13.73
N ILE A 237 -1.04 -17.15 12.52
CA ILE A 237 -1.08 -15.84 11.89
C ILE A 237 -1.86 -14.84 12.76
N ALA A 238 -3.04 -15.24 13.26
CA ALA A 238 -3.87 -14.37 14.08
C ALA A 238 -3.17 -13.92 15.36
N VAL A 239 -2.35 -14.79 15.97
CA VAL A 239 -1.55 -14.48 17.16
C VAL A 239 -0.35 -13.60 16.80
N SER A 240 0.48 -14.03 15.85
CA SER A 240 1.73 -13.34 15.48
C SER A 240 1.50 -11.90 15.00
N LEU A 241 0.39 -11.65 14.30
CA LEU A 241 0.03 -10.32 13.79
C LEU A 241 -1.00 -9.59 14.67
N ALA A 242 -1.30 -10.12 15.87
CA ALA A 242 -2.28 -9.59 16.81
C ALA A 242 -3.65 -9.27 16.15
N LEU A 243 -4.13 -10.12 15.24
CA LEU A 243 -5.24 -9.76 14.35
C LEU A 243 -6.58 -9.64 15.08
N ARG A 244 -6.79 -10.29 16.22
CA ARG A 244 -8.09 -10.26 16.91
C ARG A 244 -8.44 -8.92 17.56
N GLU A 245 -7.54 -7.95 17.52
CA GLU A 245 -7.78 -6.59 17.99
C GLU A 245 -8.70 -5.80 17.04
N PRO A 246 -9.64 -4.97 17.55
CA PRO A 246 -10.54 -4.18 16.71
C PRO A 246 -9.83 -2.92 16.17
N LYS A 247 -9.15 -3.08 15.03
CA LYS A 247 -8.29 -2.03 14.42
C LYS A 247 -8.53 -1.76 12.92
N TYR A 248 -9.51 -2.42 12.32
CA TYR A 248 -9.60 -2.54 10.85
C TYR A 248 -10.17 -1.34 10.11
N GLN A 249 -10.91 -0.45 10.77
CA GLN A 249 -11.40 0.77 10.12
C GLN A 249 -10.24 1.63 9.61
N GLU A 250 -9.13 1.67 10.36
CA GLU A 250 -7.89 2.36 9.99
C GLU A 250 -7.32 1.84 8.67
N THR A 251 -7.49 0.54 8.37
CA THR A 251 -6.97 -0.12 7.17
C THR A 251 -7.81 0.12 5.92
N ALA A 252 -9.07 0.53 6.08
CA ALA A 252 -10.08 0.55 5.00
C ALA A 252 -9.97 1.77 4.06
N ALA A 253 -9.00 2.65 4.28
CA ALA A 253 -8.69 3.76 3.39
C ALA A 253 -7.17 3.94 3.30
N TYR A 254 -6.71 4.36 2.13
CA TYR A 254 -5.29 4.60 1.84
C TYR A 254 -4.40 3.35 2.00
N CYS A 255 -4.93 2.20 1.55
CA CYS A 255 -4.32 0.88 1.49
C CYS A 255 -3.96 0.20 2.82
N HIS A 256 -3.84 -1.14 2.75
CA HIS A 256 -3.55 -2.01 3.90
C HIS A 256 -2.04 -2.18 4.14
N PHE A 257 -1.22 -1.94 3.11
CA PHE A 257 0.23 -2.20 3.12
C PHE A 257 1.04 -0.92 2.93
N GLY A 258 2.33 -0.98 3.28
CA GLY A 258 3.27 0.13 3.12
C GLY A 258 3.04 1.29 4.09
N ARG A 259 2.42 1.02 5.24
CA ARG A 259 2.20 1.98 6.32
C ARG A 259 3.11 1.66 7.50
N GLU A 260 3.61 2.67 8.19
CA GLU A 260 4.43 2.46 9.37
C GLU A 260 3.61 1.80 10.49
N PRO A 261 4.10 0.71 11.11
CA PRO A 261 3.44 0.08 12.24
C PRO A 261 3.53 0.95 13.48
N TYR A 262 2.47 0.95 14.31
CA TYR A 262 2.44 1.69 15.56
C TYR A 262 1.50 1.04 16.58
N THR A 263 1.69 1.34 17.86
CA THR A 263 0.80 0.90 18.93
C THR A 263 0.01 2.09 19.46
N LYS A 264 -1.32 1.92 19.57
CA LYS A 264 -2.20 2.93 20.18
C LYS A 264 -3.17 2.23 21.13
N GLU A 265 -3.24 2.71 22.37
CA GLU A 265 -4.13 2.17 23.41
C GLU A 265 -3.97 0.64 23.57
N GLY A 266 -2.72 0.16 23.55
CA GLY A 266 -2.39 -1.25 23.67
C GLY A 266 -2.68 -2.11 22.44
N ARG A 267 -3.20 -1.55 21.33
CA ARG A 267 -3.47 -2.27 20.08
C ARG A 267 -2.37 -2.00 19.05
N LYS A 268 -1.92 -3.04 18.36
CA LYS A 268 -0.85 -2.98 17.36
C LYS A 268 -1.40 -2.77 15.95
N TYR A 269 -1.21 -1.61 15.35
CA TYR A 269 -1.64 -1.34 13.99
C TYR A 269 -0.56 -1.75 12.98
N PHE A 270 -0.99 -2.37 11.87
CA PHE A 270 -0.11 -2.78 10.76
C PHE A 270 1.03 -3.73 11.17
N GLU A 271 0.82 -4.64 12.12
CA GLU A 271 1.88 -5.54 12.61
C GLU A 271 2.54 -6.36 11.49
N TRP A 272 1.83 -6.63 10.38
CA TRP A 272 2.38 -7.27 9.18
C TRP A 272 3.44 -6.44 8.43
N GLU A 273 3.61 -5.17 8.80
CA GLU A 273 4.68 -4.30 8.32
C GLU A 273 5.94 -4.39 9.19
N ASN A 274 5.91 -5.05 10.35
CA ASN A 274 7.11 -5.36 11.12
C ASN A 274 7.83 -6.56 10.47
N ALA A 275 8.95 -6.29 9.79
CA ALA A 275 9.76 -7.32 9.14
C ALA A 275 10.46 -8.21 10.17
N MET A 276 10.50 -9.51 9.90
CA MET A 276 11.33 -10.45 10.64
C MET A 276 12.79 -10.33 10.17
N ASP A 277 13.74 -10.42 11.10
CA ASP A 277 15.16 -10.37 10.76
C ASP A 277 15.65 -11.71 10.21
N LEU A 278 15.96 -11.73 8.91
CA LEU A 278 16.47 -12.89 8.19
C LEU A 278 17.95 -12.71 7.81
N LYS A 279 18.66 -11.70 8.35
CA LYS A 279 20.05 -11.41 7.96
C LYS A 279 21.01 -12.55 8.24
N LYS A 280 20.72 -13.40 9.22
CA LYS A 280 21.50 -14.61 9.53
C LYS A 280 21.68 -15.55 8.33
N TYR A 281 20.77 -15.49 7.34
CA TYR A 281 20.82 -16.31 6.14
C TYR A 281 21.72 -15.75 5.03
N GLN A 282 22.12 -14.48 5.08
CA GLN A 282 22.96 -13.85 4.04
C GLN A 282 24.32 -14.54 3.85
N THR A 283 24.81 -15.23 4.89
CA THR A 283 26.10 -15.92 4.87
C THR A 283 25.96 -17.43 4.69
N MET A 284 24.73 -17.94 4.56
CA MET A 284 24.47 -19.37 4.41
C MET A 284 24.56 -19.79 2.94
N LYS A 285 25.00 -21.03 2.73
CA LYS A 285 24.92 -21.74 1.45
C LYS A 285 23.67 -22.62 1.40
N SER A 286 23.27 -23.04 0.21
CA SER A 286 22.05 -23.82 -0.03
C SER A 286 22.00 -25.14 0.75
N ASP A 287 23.14 -25.81 0.92
CA ASP A 287 23.27 -27.02 1.74
C ASP A 287 22.99 -26.76 3.23
N GLN A 288 23.44 -25.62 3.75
CA GLN A 288 23.20 -25.19 5.13
C GLN A 288 21.72 -24.80 5.35
N VAL A 289 21.09 -24.15 4.35
CA VAL A 289 19.66 -23.84 4.39
C VAL A 289 18.84 -25.12 4.40
N SER A 290 19.18 -26.06 3.50
CA SER A 290 18.55 -27.37 3.41
C SER A 290 18.68 -28.18 4.70
N ALA A 291 19.87 -28.17 5.32
CA ALA A 291 20.10 -28.82 6.61
C ALA A 291 19.27 -28.18 7.74
N SER A 292 19.16 -26.84 7.74
CA SER A 292 18.36 -26.10 8.72
C SER A 292 16.86 -26.42 8.57
N LEU A 293 16.36 -26.55 7.33
CA LEU A 293 14.97 -26.95 7.09
C LEU A 293 14.70 -28.36 7.63
N LYS A 294 15.59 -29.33 7.36
CA LYS A 294 15.48 -30.71 7.85
C LYS A 294 15.52 -30.80 9.37
N GLY A 295 16.32 -29.96 10.01
CA GLY A 295 16.40 -29.87 11.49
C GLY A 295 15.26 -29.06 12.13
N SER A 296 14.43 -28.39 11.33
CA SER A 296 13.32 -27.58 11.83
C SER A 296 12.04 -28.39 12.06
N ASN A 297 11.06 -27.80 12.74
CA ASN A 297 9.72 -28.35 12.87
C ASN A 297 8.80 -27.98 11.68
N CYS A 298 9.34 -27.84 10.47
CA CYS A 298 8.60 -27.37 9.29
C CYS A 298 7.34 -28.21 9.02
N LEU A 299 7.41 -29.53 9.13
CA LEU A 299 6.26 -30.42 8.90
C LEU A 299 5.12 -30.24 9.91
N ALA A 300 5.35 -29.59 11.06
CA ALA A 300 4.27 -29.21 11.98
C ALA A 300 3.45 -28.01 11.46
N LYS A 301 4.04 -27.19 10.58
CA LYS A 301 3.49 -25.93 10.07
C LYS A 301 3.00 -26.03 8.62
N TRP A 302 3.68 -26.85 7.82
CA TRP A 302 3.46 -26.98 6.37
C TRP A 302 2.94 -28.38 6.03
N VAL A 303 2.16 -28.49 4.95
CA VAL A 303 1.95 -29.79 4.30
C VAL A 303 3.28 -30.27 3.73
N ASP A 304 3.42 -31.58 3.61
CA ASP A 304 4.57 -32.22 2.96
C ASP A 304 4.59 -31.84 1.46
#